data_AF-A0A7X0QQD9-F1
#
_entry.id   AF-A0A7X0QQD9-F1
#
_cell.length_a   1.000
_cell.length_b   1.000
_cell.length_c   1.000
_cell.angle_alpha   90.00
_cell.angle_beta   90.00
_cell.angle_gamma   90.00
#
_symmetry.space_group_name_H-M   'P 1'
#
loop_
_entity.id
_entity.type
_entity.pdbx_description
1 polymer ?
#
loop_
_entity_poly.entity_id
_entity_poly.type
_entity_poly.pdbx_seq_one_letter_code
_entity_poly.pdbx_strand_id
1 'polypeptide(L)'
;MEGKPPPASVQAQLEARAAGRAQRAANRELERLRAERAAGGPAAAPAATAAEPPPASPAAADALRAEAEAIAAGTAAQGAAEPDAQAPPAPRRGPLFANVRNGSEEPGAGEPDASGDAQAGDGGPVVVTPVGTPAAKPAADGPMDAARMLGILDAGKEPLRGFLINHSNDAERAFFLRSAQRLMPAERRDELDVDDFIVVVPAFTVSELAAAFQIGFLIFLPFLVIDLVVANILLALGMMMLSPTTISLPFKLLLFVLIDGWAKLVHGLVLTYGSAW
;
A
#
# COMPACT_ATOMS: atom_id res chain seq x y z
N MET A 1 -17.95 -15.85 -19.58
CA MET A 1 -16.63 -15.94 -20.22
C MET A 1 -15.69 -16.54 -19.19
N GLU A 2 -15.47 -17.84 -19.24
CA GLU A 2 -14.55 -18.54 -18.33
C GLU A 2 -13.14 -17.98 -18.47
N GLY A 3 -12.65 -17.38 -17.38
CA GLY A 3 -11.29 -16.87 -17.30
C GLY A 3 -10.34 -18.05 -17.31
N LYS A 4 -9.62 -18.23 -18.43
CA LYS A 4 -8.50 -19.17 -18.49
C LYS A 4 -7.54 -18.82 -17.33
N PRO A 5 -7.18 -19.79 -16.47
CA PRO A 5 -6.33 -19.51 -15.33
C PRO A 5 -5.00 -18.91 -15.79
N PRO A 6 -4.39 -18.01 -15.00
CA PRO A 6 -3.13 -17.39 -15.34
C PRO A 6 -2.07 -18.45 -15.68
N PRO A 7 -1.16 -18.19 -16.62
CA PRO A 7 -0.11 -19.14 -16.97
C PRO A 7 0.68 -19.54 -15.71
N ALA A 8 1.13 -20.80 -15.65
CA ALA A 8 1.73 -21.40 -14.45
C ALA A 8 2.93 -20.59 -13.90
N SER A 9 3.65 -19.88 -14.77
CA SER A 9 4.74 -18.97 -14.39
C SER A 9 4.27 -17.76 -13.58
N VAL A 10 3.09 -17.20 -13.90
CA VAL A 10 2.49 -16.07 -13.19
C VAL A 10 1.90 -16.53 -11.85
N GLN A 11 1.30 -17.72 -11.80
CA GLN A 11 0.81 -18.29 -10.55
C GLN A 11 1.95 -18.53 -9.56
N ALA A 12 3.06 -19.14 -10.01
CA ALA A 12 4.23 -19.39 -9.17
C ALA A 12 4.85 -18.07 -8.64
N GLN A 13 4.87 -17.00 -9.44
CA GLN A 13 5.37 -15.69 -9.01
C GLN A 13 4.44 -15.02 -7.98
N LEU A 14 3.12 -15.16 -8.14
CA LEU A 14 2.13 -14.64 -7.19
C LEU A 14 2.21 -15.39 -5.86
N GLU A 15 2.36 -16.71 -5.87
CA GLU A 15 2.51 -17.54 -4.68
C GLU A 15 3.81 -17.23 -3.93
N ALA A 16 4.94 -17.13 -4.64
CA ALA A 16 6.22 -16.76 -4.04
C ALA A 16 6.18 -15.36 -3.39
N ARG A 17 5.51 -14.40 -4.02
CA ARG A 17 5.35 -13.05 -3.46
C ARG A 17 4.31 -12.99 -2.34
N ALA A 18 3.25 -13.79 -2.38
CA ALA A 18 2.29 -13.93 -1.28
C ALA A 18 2.96 -14.52 -0.03
N ALA A 19 3.77 -15.58 -0.19
CA ALA A 19 4.58 -16.16 0.87
C ALA A 19 5.57 -15.13 1.47
N GLY A 20 6.23 -14.33 0.62
CA GLY A 20 7.11 -13.25 1.08
C GLY A 20 6.39 -12.16 1.87
N ARG A 21 5.17 -11.77 1.48
CA ARG A 21 4.35 -10.80 2.22
C ARG A 21 3.88 -11.35 3.57
N ALA A 22 3.44 -12.61 3.61
CA ALA A 22 3.05 -13.30 4.83
C ALA A 22 4.22 -13.39 5.82
N GLN A 23 5.41 -13.76 5.34
CA GLN A 23 6.61 -13.83 6.19
C GLN A 23 7.01 -12.47 6.77
N ARG A 24 6.90 -11.38 5.98
CA ARG A 24 7.17 -10.01 6.45
C ARG A 24 6.12 -9.50 7.44
N ALA A 25 4.87 -9.93 7.31
CA ALA A 25 3.83 -9.63 8.29
C ALA A 25 4.09 -10.38 9.61
N ALA A 26 4.43 -11.68 9.54
CA ALA A 26 4.78 -12.47 10.71
C ALA A 26 6.01 -11.96 11.46
N ASN A 27 7.05 -11.54 10.73
CA ASN A 27 8.25 -10.97 11.35
C ASN A 27 7.97 -9.63 12.06
N ARG A 28 7.12 -8.78 11.48
CA ARG A 28 6.70 -7.50 12.10
C ARG A 28 5.89 -7.74 13.37
N GLU A 29 5.02 -8.74 13.39
CA GLU A 29 4.26 -9.09 14.58
C GLU A 29 5.17 -9.66 15.69
N LEU A 30 6.15 -10.49 15.34
CA LEU A 30 7.16 -10.96 16.29
C LEU A 30 8.01 -9.81 16.86
N GLU A 31 8.36 -8.82 16.05
CA GLU A 31 9.08 -7.63 16.51
C GLU A 31 8.22 -6.77 17.44
N ARG A 32 6.92 -6.62 17.14
CA ARG A 32 5.96 -5.95 18.00
C ARG A 32 5.84 -6.64 19.36
N LEU A 33 5.65 -7.96 19.37
CA LEU A 33 5.56 -8.75 20.60
C LEU A 33 6.85 -8.72 21.42
N ARG A 34 8.02 -8.70 20.76
CA ARG A 34 9.31 -8.51 21.43
C ARG A 34 9.46 -7.11 22.02
N ALA A 35 9.01 -6.08 21.32
CA ALA A 35 9.01 -4.70 21.81
C ALA A 35 8.05 -4.53 23.01
N GLU A 36 6.86 -5.13 22.96
CA GLU A 36 5.89 -5.13 24.06
C GLU A 36 6.44 -5.86 25.31
N ARG A 37 7.20 -6.96 25.10
CA ARG A 37 7.87 -7.70 26.18
C ARG A 37 9.07 -6.95 26.78
N ALA A 38 9.80 -6.19 25.96
CA ALA A 38 10.90 -5.33 26.40
C ALA A 38 10.41 -4.07 27.15
N ALA A 39 9.21 -3.57 26.82
CA ALA A 39 8.59 -2.41 27.44
C ALA A 39 7.89 -2.70 28.79
N GLY A 40 7.98 -3.92 29.33
CA GLY A 40 7.47 -4.26 30.65
C GLY A 40 5.94 -4.29 30.76
N GLY A 41 5.21 -4.50 29.66
CA GLY A 41 3.75 -4.66 29.68
C GLY A 41 3.33 -5.92 30.45
N PRO A 42 2.21 -5.90 31.21
CA PRO A 42 1.80 -7.02 32.05
C PRO A 42 1.52 -8.27 31.21
N ALA A 43 2.06 -9.40 31.67
CA ALA A 43 1.80 -10.72 31.12
C ALA A 43 0.33 -11.09 31.34
N ALA A 44 -0.49 -10.96 30.29
CA ALA A 44 -1.80 -11.59 30.24
C ALA A 44 -1.68 -12.96 29.56
N ALA A 45 -1.88 -14.02 30.34
CA ALA A 45 -2.13 -15.38 29.86
C ALA A 45 -3.46 -15.86 30.47
N PRO A 46 -4.05 -16.96 29.97
CA PRO A 46 -4.64 -17.12 28.65
C PRO A 46 -6.18 -17.25 28.77
N ALA A 47 -6.94 -16.79 27.77
CA ALA A 47 -8.37 -17.12 27.68
C ALA A 47 -8.62 -17.97 26.43
N ALA A 48 -8.75 -19.27 26.66
CA ALA A 48 -9.37 -20.19 25.72
C ALA A 48 -10.89 -19.94 25.71
N THR A 49 -11.44 -19.58 24.56
CA THR A 49 -12.75 -20.09 24.13
C THR A 49 -12.83 -19.97 22.61
N ALA A 50 -12.65 -21.11 21.93
CA ALA A 50 -13.06 -21.25 20.54
C ALA A 50 -14.58 -21.12 20.49
N ALA A 51 -15.08 -20.01 19.95
CA ALA A 51 -16.44 -19.91 19.46
C ALA A 51 -16.37 -20.01 17.94
N GLU A 52 -16.70 -21.19 17.43
CA GLU A 52 -16.91 -21.50 16.02
C GLU A 52 -18.06 -20.62 15.49
N PRO A 53 -17.91 -19.92 14.33
CA PRO A 53 -19.04 -19.23 13.73
C PRO A 53 -20.06 -20.26 13.20
N PRO A 54 -21.38 -20.02 13.33
CA PRO A 54 -22.39 -21.00 12.91
C PRO A 54 -22.36 -21.19 11.38
N PRO A 55 -22.61 -22.42 10.87
CA PRO A 55 -22.61 -22.67 9.45
C PRO A 55 -23.78 -21.96 8.77
N ALA A 56 -23.48 -21.26 7.68
CA ALA A 56 -24.46 -20.79 6.73
C ALA A 56 -25.06 -22.01 5.99
N SER A 57 -26.28 -22.42 6.36
CA SER A 57 -27.11 -23.43 5.68
C SER A 57 -26.59 -24.89 5.68
N PRO A 58 -27.46 -25.90 5.92
CA PRO A 58 -27.10 -27.32 5.88
C PRO A 58 -26.50 -27.76 4.52
N ALA A 59 -26.86 -27.10 3.42
CA ALA A 59 -26.30 -27.40 2.10
C ALA A 59 -24.80 -27.06 1.95
N ALA A 60 -24.28 -26.10 2.72
CA ALA A 60 -22.86 -25.73 2.67
C ALA A 60 -21.99 -26.67 3.50
N ALA A 61 -22.54 -27.24 4.58
CA ALA A 61 -21.83 -28.21 5.41
C ALA A 61 -21.61 -29.54 4.67
N ASP A 62 -22.58 -29.99 3.88
CA ASP A 62 -22.46 -31.20 3.06
C ASP A 62 -21.48 -31.02 1.90
N ALA A 63 -21.42 -29.83 1.30
CA ALA A 63 -20.47 -29.51 0.23
C ALA A 63 -19.01 -29.50 0.72
N LEU A 64 -18.74 -28.91 1.88
CA LEU A 64 -17.41 -28.90 2.50
C LEU A 64 -16.95 -30.29 2.93
N ARG A 65 -17.87 -31.16 3.35
CA ARG A 65 -17.56 -32.54 3.72
C ARG A 65 -17.21 -33.39 2.50
N ALA A 66 -17.93 -33.22 1.39
CA ALA A 66 -17.63 -33.87 0.12
C ALA A 66 -16.29 -33.39 -0.48
N GLU A 67 -15.97 -32.11 -0.34
CA GLU A 67 -14.70 -31.54 -0.80
C GLU A 67 -13.49 -32.02 0.03
N ALA A 68 -13.66 -32.15 1.35
CA ALA A 68 -12.64 -32.71 2.24
C ALA A 68 -12.36 -34.21 1.98
N GLU A 69 -13.40 -35.00 1.68
CA GLU A 69 -13.25 -36.42 1.32
C GLU A 69 -12.58 -36.60 -0.05
N ALA A 70 -12.83 -35.71 -1.01
CA ALA A 70 -12.17 -35.72 -2.32
C ALA A 70 -10.67 -35.38 -2.23
N ILE A 71 -10.29 -34.44 -1.35
CA ILE A 71 -8.89 -34.07 -1.09
C ILE A 71 -8.15 -35.21 -0.36
N ALA A 72 -8.81 -35.89 0.58
CA ALA A 72 -8.24 -37.05 1.27
C ALA A 72 -8.03 -38.25 0.32
N ALA A 73 -8.94 -38.47 -0.64
CA ALA A 73 -8.81 -39.53 -1.63
C ALA A 73 -7.70 -39.27 -2.68
N GLY A 74 -7.45 -37.99 -3.03
CA GLY A 74 -6.40 -37.60 -3.98
C GLY A 74 -4.98 -37.69 -3.45
N THR A 75 -4.80 -37.59 -2.12
CA THR A 75 -3.47 -37.51 -1.49
C THR A 75 -2.84 -38.89 -1.21
N ALA A 76 -3.60 -39.98 -1.34
CA ALA A 76 -3.11 -41.34 -1.09
C ALA A 76 -2.41 -42.01 -2.30
N ALA A 77 -2.39 -41.38 -3.48
CA ALA A 77 -1.97 -42.02 -4.73
C ALA A 77 -0.57 -41.62 -5.26
N GLN A 78 0.20 -40.75 -4.58
CA GLN A 78 1.53 -40.35 -5.04
C GLN A 78 2.57 -40.55 -3.94
N GLY A 79 3.00 -41.80 -3.80
CA GLY A 79 4.26 -42.18 -3.19
C GLY A 79 5.26 -42.65 -4.25
N ALA A 80 6.54 -42.39 -3.96
CA ALA A 80 7.76 -42.92 -4.59
C ALA A 80 8.30 -42.18 -5.83
N ALA A 81 9.33 -41.35 -5.62
CA ALA A 81 10.69 -41.52 -6.18
C ALA A 81 11.58 -40.30 -5.85
N GLU A 82 12.63 -40.51 -5.03
CA GLU A 82 13.83 -39.64 -5.01
C GLU A 82 14.67 -39.91 -6.27
N PRO A 83 15.37 -38.88 -6.81
CA PRO A 83 16.82 -38.86 -6.62
C PRO A 83 17.45 -37.45 -6.45
N ASP A 84 18.59 -37.46 -5.74
CA ASP A 84 19.72 -36.52 -5.74
C ASP A 84 19.49 -35.03 -5.44
N ALA A 85 19.61 -34.71 -4.15
CA ALA A 85 19.69 -33.35 -3.61
C ALA A 85 21.13 -32.78 -3.71
N GLN A 86 21.37 -31.89 -4.68
CA GLN A 86 22.40 -30.85 -4.55
C GLN A 86 21.73 -29.59 -4.00
N ALA A 87 22.01 -29.27 -2.72
CA ALA A 87 21.45 -28.10 -2.05
C ALA A 87 21.89 -26.77 -2.72
N PRO A 88 20.99 -25.79 -2.95
CA PRO A 88 21.39 -24.46 -3.41
C PRO A 88 22.12 -23.69 -2.30
N PRO A 89 23.14 -22.87 -2.62
CA PRO A 89 23.88 -22.13 -1.60
C PRO A 89 23.01 -21.07 -0.92
N ALA A 90 23.06 -21.04 0.41
CA ALA A 90 22.40 -20.01 1.23
C ALA A 90 22.90 -18.60 0.86
N PRO A 91 22.01 -17.58 0.86
CA PRO A 91 22.42 -16.21 0.57
C PRO A 91 23.34 -15.67 1.67
N ARG A 92 24.55 -15.28 1.26
CA ARG A 92 25.55 -14.63 2.12
C ARG A 92 25.01 -13.28 2.62
N ARG A 93 24.90 -13.12 3.93
CA ARG A 93 24.67 -11.82 4.59
C ARG A 93 25.89 -10.93 4.35
N GLY A 94 25.71 -9.80 3.66
CA GLY A 94 26.74 -8.76 3.53
C GLY A 94 26.96 -8.02 4.85
N PRO A 95 28.17 -7.49 5.12
CA PRO A 95 28.49 -6.79 6.35
C PRO A 95 27.87 -5.39 6.33
N LEU A 96 26.66 -5.24 6.88
CA LEU A 96 25.92 -3.98 6.94
C LEU A 96 26.14 -3.20 8.25
N PHE A 97 27.20 -3.51 9.01
CA PHE A 97 27.61 -2.73 10.19
C PHE A 97 29.13 -2.86 10.42
N ALA A 98 29.93 -2.19 9.59
CA ALA A 98 31.37 -2.08 9.82
C ALA A 98 31.77 -0.84 10.65
N ASN A 99 30.86 0.10 10.89
CA ASN A 99 31.19 1.34 11.62
C ASN A 99 30.14 1.65 12.69
N VAL A 100 30.22 0.90 13.80
CA VAL A 100 29.73 1.34 15.11
C VAL A 100 30.86 1.07 16.09
N ARG A 101 31.67 2.09 16.38
CA ARG A 101 32.57 2.13 17.53
C ARG A 101 32.02 3.19 18.46
N ASN A 102 31.44 2.77 19.58
CA ASN A 102 31.17 3.64 20.72
C ASN A 102 32.18 3.33 21.82
N GLY A 103 32.98 4.35 22.13
CA GLY A 103 33.56 4.74 23.42
C GLY A 103 34.16 3.70 24.36
N SER A 104 35.47 3.79 24.58
CA SER A 104 36.11 4.02 25.90
C SER A 104 37.61 3.74 25.81
N GLU A 105 38.44 4.76 26.01
CA GLU A 105 39.73 4.75 26.73
C GLU A 105 40.47 6.09 26.51
N GLU A 106 41.10 6.57 27.58
CA GLU A 106 41.60 7.94 27.81
C GLU A 106 43.13 8.06 27.55
N PRO A 107 43.82 9.18 27.84
CA PRO A 107 44.61 9.95 26.87
C PRO A 107 46.13 9.68 26.88
N GLY A 108 46.78 9.89 25.74
CA GLY A 108 48.24 9.79 25.59
C GLY A 108 48.82 10.92 24.73
N ALA A 109 49.52 11.81 25.42
CA ALA A 109 50.40 12.90 24.99
C ALA A 109 50.86 12.97 23.52
N GLY A 110 50.62 14.13 22.90
CA GLY A 110 51.27 14.62 21.68
C GLY A 110 50.86 16.08 21.42
N GLU A 111 51.80 17.01 21.60
CA GLU A 111 51.66 18.47 21.49
C GLU A 111 51.25 18.95 20.08
N PRO A 112 50.68 20.18 19.93
CA PRO A 112 49.93 20.60 18.74
C PRO A 112 50.76 21.43 17.77
N ASP A 113 50.51 21.27 16.47
CA ASP A 113 50.87 22.27 15.46
C ASP A 113 49.61 22.99 14.96
N ALA A 114 49.64 24.29 15.16
CA ALA A 114 48.61 25.25 14.81
C ALA A 114 48.64 25.58 13.31
N SER A 115 47.46 25.72 12.68
CA SER A 115 47.09 26.75 11.68
C SER A 115 45.74 26.40 11.06
N GLY A 116 44.74 27.29 11.15
CA GLY A 116 43.53 27.22 10.31
C GLY A 116 42.21 27.62 10.96
N ASP A 117 42.11 28.89 11.36
CA ASP A 117 40.94 29.78 11.36
C ASP A 117 39.52 29.20 11.55
N ALA A 118 38.97 29.52 12.72
CA ALA A 118 37.55 29.47 13.02
C ALA A 118 36.78 30.58 12.27
N GLN A 119 35.73 30.20 11.54
CA GLN A 119 34.64 31.12 11.21
C GLN A 119 33.33 30.59 11.80
N ALA A 120 32.83 31.34 12.78
CA ALA A 120 31.49 31.22 13.32
C ALA A 120 30.47 31.76 12.30
N GLY A 121 29.43 30.98 12.01
CA GLY A 121 28.34 31.35 11.12
C GLY A 121 26.99 30.87 11.66
N ASP A 122 26.33 31.78 12.36
CA ASP A 122 24.88 32.06 12.42
C ASP A 122 23.88 30.88 12.43
N GLY A 123 23.24 30.69 13.59
CA GLY A 123 22.15 29.74 13.82
C GLY A 123 20.78 30.26 13.43
N GLY A 124 20.46 30.20 12.12
CA GLY A 124 19.08 30.36 11.63
C GLY A 124 18.24 29.07 11.78
N PRO A 125 16.91 29.16 11.91
CA PRO A 125 16.05 28.00 12.12
C PRO A 125 16.11 27.05 10.90
N VAL A 126 16.54 25.81 11.15
CA VAL A 126 16.50 24.72 10.18
C VAL A 126 15.04 24.44 9.84
N VAL A 127 14.60 24.93 8.68
CA VAL A 127 13.35 24.48 8.06
C VAL A 127 13.54 23.01 7.72
N VAL A 128 12.93 22.15 8.51
CA VAL A 128 12.88 20.71 8.25
C VAL A 128 11.98 20.51 7.03
N THR A 129 12.57 20.49 5.85
CA THR A 129 11.93 19.98 4.65
C THR A 129 11.83 18.45 4.79
N PRO A 130 10.64 17.84 4.68
CA PRO A 130 10.55 16.39 4.67
C PRO A 130 11.14 15.89 3.35
N VAL A 131 12.37 15.36 3.46
CA VAL A 131 13.15 14.77 2.39
C VAL A 131 12.58 13.39 2.08
N GLY A 132 11.69 13.33 1.09
CA GLY A 132 11.60 12.13 0.26
C GLY A 132 12.95 11.97 -0.43
N THR A 133 13.55 10.79 -0.33
CA THR A 133 14.90 10.44 -0.81
C THR A 133 15.27 11.28 -2.04
N PRO A 134 16.32 12.12 -1.99
CA PRO A 134 16.70 12.90 -3.15
C PRO A 134 17.09 11.89 -4.22
N ALA A 135 16.28 11.78 -5.28
CA ALA A 135 16.73 11.24 -6.55
C ALA A 135 18.09 11.87 -6.80
N ALA A 136 19.13 11.04 -6.89
CA ALA A 136 20.53 11.46 -6.80
C ALA A 136 20.71 12.77 -7.58
N LYS A 137 20.94 13.87 -6.86
CA LYS A 137 21.03 15.21 -7.45
C LYS A 137 22.14 15.13 -8.51
N PRO A 138 21.84 15.24 -9.81
CA PRO A 138 22.88 15.15 -10.82
C PRO A 138 23.82 16.34 -10.55
N ALA A 139 25.10 16.03 -10.31
CA ALA A 139 26.11 16.94 -9.78
C ALA A 139 25.98 18.33 -10.41
N ALA A 140 25.52 19.33 -9.66
CA ALA A 140 24.96 20.60 -10.16
C ALA A 140 25.88 21.46 -11.05
N ASP A 141 27.14 21.07 -11.19
CA ASP A 141 28.16 21.88 -11.84
C ASP A 141 28.54 21.27 -13.19
N GLY A 142 28.00 21.83 -14.27
CA GLY A 142 28.29 21.48 -15.66
C GLY A 142 27.23 21.98 -16.64
N PRO A 143 27.57 22.26 -17.90
CA PRO A 143 26.60 22.68 -18.91
C PRO A 143 25.51 21.61 -19.08
N MET A 144 24.24 22.04 -19.26
CA MET A 144 23.14 21.11 -19.55
C MET A 144 23.32 20.52 -20.94
N ASP A 145 23.85 19.30 -21.02
CA ASP A 145 23.86 18.49 -22.23
C ASP A 145 22.63 17.58 -22.31
N ALA A 146 22.37 17.05 -23.50
CA ALA A 146 21.20 16.20 -23.76
C ALA A 146 21.22 14.89 -22.96
N ALA A 147 22.41 14.35 -22.66
CA ALA A 147 22.57 13.11 -21.90
C ALA A 147 22.20 13.30 -20.42
N ARG A 148 22.61 14.43 -19.84
CA ARG A 148 22.27 14.84 -18.48
C ARG A 148 20.79 15.18 -18.34
N MET A 149 20.20 15.80 -19.35
CA MET A 149 18.76 16.05 -19.39
C MET A 149 17.96 14.73 -19.42
N LEU A 150 18.42 13.74 -20.18
CA LEU A 150 17.82 12.39 -20.20
C LEU A 150 17.99 11.66 -18.85
N GLY A 151 19.16 11.77 -18.21
CA GLY A 151 19.41 11.18 -16.89
C GLY A 151 18.56 11.79 -15.76
N ILE A 152 18.30 13.11 -15.81
CA ILE A 152 17.37 13.77 -14.87
C ILE A 152 15.94 13.26 -15.06
N LEU A 153 15.48 13.13 -16.31
CA LEU A 153 14.16 12.60 -16.63
C LEU A 153 13.99 11.15 -16.17
N ASP A 154 15.02 10.32 -16.38
CA ASP A 154 15.03 8.93 -15.95
C ASP A 154 15.08 8.78 -14.42
N ALA A 155 15.77 9.67 -13.70
CA ALA A 155 15.75 9.69 -12.24
C ALA A 155 14.42 10.21 -11.68
N GLY A 156 13.77 11.14 -12.38
CA GLY A 156 12.50 11.74 -11.98
C GLY A 156 11.28 10.84 -12.21
N LYS A 157 11.33 9.92 -13.18
CA LYS A 157 10.19 9.05 -13.51
C LYS A 157 9.99 7.91 -12.51
N GLU A 158 11.04 7.41 -11.86
CA GLU A 158 10.92 6.26 -10.96
C GLU A 158 10.12 6.55 -9.67
N PRO A 159 10.27 7.71 -8.99
CA PRO A 159 9.39 8.08 -7.88
C PRO A 159 7.92 8.21 -8.31
N LEU A 160 7.66 8.76 -9.50
CA LEU A 160 6.31 8.86 -10.05
C LEU A 160 5.73 7.47 -10.33
N ARG A 161 6.53 6.57 -10.91
CA ARG A 161 6.12 5.18 -11.14
C ARG A 161 5.74 4.50 -9.83
N GLY A 162 6.59 4.64 -8.81
CA GLY A 162 6.33 4.11 -7.47
C GLY A 162 5.02 4.63 -6.89
N PHE A 163 4.76 5.94 -7.02
CA PHE A 163 3.49 6.54 -6.59
C PHE A 163 2.29 5.91 -7.31
N LEU A 164 2.34 5.80 -8.64
CA LEU A 164 1.23 5.25 -9.42
C LEU A 164 0.99 3.76 -9.13
N ILE A 165 2.05 2.98 -8.89
CA ILE A 165 1.93 1.57 -8.50
C ILE A 165 1.27 1.46 -7.13
N ASN A 166 1.68 2.28 -6.16
CA ASN A 166 1.13 2.26 -4.80
C ASN A 166 -0.37 2.63 -4.74
N HIS A 167 -0.84 3.45 -5.68
CA HIS A 167 -2.22 3.91 -5.77
C HIS A 167 -3.00 3.25 -6.92
N SER A 168 -2.53 2.12 -7.44
CA SER A 168 -3.27 1.33 -8.43
C SER A 168 -3.55 -0.07 -7.88
N ASN A 169 -4.72 -0.59 -8.21
CA ASN A 169 -5.10 -1.95 -7.86
C ASN A 169 -4.37 -2.96 -8.77
N ASP A 170 -3.85 -4.03 -8.18
CA ASP A 170 -3.22 -5.16 -8.87
C ASP A 170 -4.12 -5.74 -9.98
N ALA A 171 -5.44 -5.80 -9.74
CA ALA A 171 -6.42 -6.31 -10.70
C ALA A 171 -6.50 -5.42 -11.95
N GLU A 172 -6.50 -4.09 -11.76
CA GLU A 172 -6.54 -3.11 -12.84
C GLU A 172 -5.23 -3.12 -13.63
N ARG A 173 -4.07 -3.17 -12.95
CA ARG A 173 -2.78 -3.30 -13.64
C ARG A 173 -2.72 -4.57 -14.48
N ALA A 174 -3.17 -5.70 -13.93
CA ALA A 174 -3.22 -6.96 -14.67
C ALA A 174 -4.18 -6.90 -15.87
N PHE A 175 -5.32 -6.21 -15.74
CA PHE A 175 -6.26 -5.98 -16.83
C PHE A 175 -5.64 -5.14 -17.95
N PHE A 176 -4.98 -4.04 -17.62
CA PHE A 176 -4.35 -3.17 -18.61
C PHE A 176 -3.12 -3.81 -19.25
N LEU A 177 -2.34 -4.62 -18.53
CA LEU A 177 -1.25 -5.41 -19.13
C LEU A 177 -1.78 -6.36 -20.20
N ARG A 178 -2.81 -7.16 -19.86
CA ARG A 178 -3.42 -8.07 -20.84
C ARG A 178 -4.00 -7.32 -22.04
N SER A 179 -4.57 -6.14 -21.81
CA SER A 179 -5.13 -5.31 -22.87
C SER A 179 -4.04 -4.76 -23.78
N ALA A 180 -2.94 -4.25 -23.23
CA ALA A 180 -1.78 -3.76 -23.98
C ALA A 180 -1.12 -4.88 -24.80
N GLN A 181 -0.90 -6.06 -24.19
CA GLN A 181 -0.35 -7.23 -24.88
C GLN A 181 -1.22 -7.69 -26.05
N ARG A 182 -2.54 -7.55 -25.98
CA ARG A 182 -3.44 -7.91 -27.10
C ARG A 182 -3.32 -6.96 -28.28
N LEU A 183 -2.98 -5.69 -28.04
CA LEU A 183 -2.82 -4.66 -29.06
C LEU A 183 -1.43 -4.72 -29.72
N MET A 184 -0.47 -5.42 -29.12
CA MET A 184 0.89 -5.56 -29.65
C MET A 184 1.09 -6.84 -30.51
N PRO A 185 2.03 -6.78 -31.48
CA PRO A 185 2.53 -7.97 -32.19
C PRO A 185 3.06 -9.03 -31.21
N ALA A 186 2.95 -10.31 -31.59
CA ALA A 186 3.26 -11.44 -30.71
C ALA A 186 4.70 -11.39 -30.16
N GLU A 187 5.62 -10.85 -30.93
CA GLU A 187 7.06 -10.79 -30.66
C GLU A 187 7.41 -9.81 -29.54
N ARG A 188 6.55 -8.82 -29.28
CA ARG A 188 6.78 -7.75 -28.28
C ARG A 188 5.87 -7.86 -27.05
N ARG A 189 5.13 -8.96 -26.90
CA ARG A 189 4.18 -9.13 -25.78
C ARG A 189 4.88 -9.34 -24.44
N ASP A 190 6.01 -10.04 -24.47
CA ASP A 190 6.79 -10.37 -23.29
C ASP A 190 7.73 -9.23 -22.86
N GLU A 191 7.83 -8.18 -23.68
CA GLU A 191 8.60 -6.96 -23.35
C GLU A 191 7.85 -6.03 -22.39
N LEU A 192 6.53 -6.18 -22.26
CA LEU A 192 5.70 -5.35 -21.39
C LEU A 192 5.61 -5.94 -19.98
N ASP A 193 5.79 -5.08 -18.98
CA ASP A 193 5.61 -5.40 -17.57
C ASP A 193 4.38 -4.71 -16.97
N VAL A 194 3.89 -5.22 -15.83
CA VAL A 194 2.80 -4.61 -15.05
C VAL A 194 3.16 -3.23 -14.51
N ASP A 195 4.46 -2.93 -14.42
CA ASP A 195 5.01 -1.69 -13.87
C ASP A 195 5.28 -0.63 -14.96
N ASP A 196 5.03 -0.95 -16.23
CA ASP A 196 5.21 -0.01 -17.34
C ASP A 196 4.16 1.10 -17.31
N PHE A 197 4.58 2.33 -17.65
CA PHE A 197 3.69 3.50 -17.65
C PHE A 197 2.44 3.31 -18.51
N ILE A 198 2.53 2.60 -19.64
CA ILE A 198 1.39 2.30 -20.51
C ILE A 198 0.31 1.45 -19.82
N VAL A 199 0.70 0.69 -18.79
CA VAL A 199 -0.18 -0.15 -17.96
C VAL A 199 -0.60 0.57 -16.69
N VAL A 200 0.37 1.12 -15.96
CA VAL A 200 0.17 1.69 -14.63
C VAL A 200 -0.67 2.96 -14.67
N VAL A 201 -0.48 3.84 -15.67
CA VAL A 201 -1.22 5.10 -15.78
C VAL A 201 -2.75 4.87 -15.87
N PRO A 202 -3.28 4.10 -16.83
CA PRO A 202 -4.71 3.87 -16.90
C PRO A 202 -5.24 3.03 -15.72
N ALA A 203 -4.44 2.11 -15.17
CA ALA A 203 -4.82 1.34 -13.99
C ALA A 203 -4.99 2.21 -12.73
N PHE A 204 -4.07 3.16 -12.52
CA PHE A 204 -4.18 4.18 -11.47
C PHE A 204 -5.44 5.02 -11.67
N THR A 205 -5.70 5.52 -12.88
CA THR A 205 -6.89 6.35 -13.15
C THR A 205 -8.19 5.64 -12.80
N VAL A 206 -8.34 4.36 -13.16
CA VAL A 206 -9.55 3.58 -12.83
C VAL A 206 -9.63 3.31 -11.32
N SER A 207 -8.51 2.97 -10.69
CA SER A 207 -8.45 2.72 -9.24
C SER A 207 -8.86 3.94 -8.43
N GLU A 208 -8.34 5.12 -8.79
CA GLU A 208 -8.63 6.38 -8.13
C GLU A 208 -10.05 6.87 -8.42
N LEU A 209 -10.58 6.65 -9.62
CA LEU A 209 -11.97 6.97 -9.94
C LEU A 209 -12.93 6.14 -9.07
N ALA A 210 -12.64 4.85 -8.89
CA ALA A 210 -13.43 3.98 -8.01
C ALA A 210 -13.34 4.43 -6.55
N ALA A 211 -12.14 4.77 -6.06
CA ALA A 211 -11.95 5.30 -4.70
C ALA A 211 -12.70 6.64 -4.51
N ALA A 212 -12.60 7.56 -5.46
CA ALA A 212 -13.30 8.84 -5.45
C ALA A 212 -14.82 8.66 -5.43
N PHE A 213 -15.34 7.69 -6.20
CA PHE A 213 -16.76 7.36 -6.18
C PHE A 213 -17.22 6.82 -4.82
N GLN A 214 -16.43 5.92 -4.21
CA GLN A 214 -16.72 5.39 -2.88
C GLN A 214 -16.73 6.50 -1.81
N ILE A 215 -15.73 7.37 -1.83
CA ILE A 215 -15.64 8.52 -0.91
C ILE A 215 -16.82 9.47 -1.14
N GLY A 216 -17.13 9.81 -2.39
CA GLY A 216 -18.27 10.65 -2.75
C GLY A 216 -19.60 10.06 -2.27
N PHE A 217 -19.78 8.74 -2.41
CA PHE A 217 -20.96 8.04 -1.92
C PHE A 217 -21.09 8.10 -0.39
N LEU A 218 -19.98 7.86 0.34
CA LEU A 218 -19.96 7.94 1.80
C LEU A 218 -20.28 9.35 2.32
N ILE A 219 -19.75 10.38 1.65
CA ILE A 219 -20.06 11.78 1.96
C ILE A 219 -21.53 12.11 1.67
N PHE A 220 -22.11 11.51 0.63
CA PHE A 220 -23.48 11.75 0.23
C PHE A 220 -24.53 11.13 1.19
N LEU A 221 -24.22 9.99 1.81
CA LEU A 221 -25.12 9.27 2.71
C LEU A 221 -25.77 10.13 3.82
N PRO A 222 -25.05 10.91 4.65
CA PRO A 222 -25.68 11.72 5.69
C PRO A 222 -26.67 12.75 5.13
N PHE A 223 -26.41 13.32 3.94
CA PHE A 223 -27.31 14.26 3.29
C PHE A 223 -28.58 13.58 2.75
N LEU A 224 -28.46 12.35 2.26
CA LEU A 224 -29.59 11.53 1.84
C LEU A 224 -30.51 11.25 3.03
N VAL A 225 -29.94 10.91 4.20
CA VAL A 225 -30.72 10.70 5.43
C VAL A 225 -31.51 11.95 5.82
N ILE A 226 -30.91 13.14 5.70
CA ILE A 226 -31.62 14.40 5.96
C ILE A 226 -32.80 14.57 4.99
N ASP A 227 -32.61 14.32 3.70
CA ASP A 227 -33.70 14.41 2.72
C ASP A 227 -34.86 13.49 3.08
N LEU A 228 -34.54 12.24 3.43
CA LEU A 228 -35.53 11.23 3.78
C LEU A 228 -36.32 11.64 5.04
N VAL A 229 -35.63 12.14 6.06
CA VAL A 229 -36.25 12.61 7.31
C VAL A 229 -37.16 13.83 7.05
N VAL A 230 -36.67 14.82 6.30
CA VAL A 230 -37.45 16.03 5.97
C VAL A 230 -38.68 15.67 5.14
N ALA A 231 -38.55 14.77 4.16
CA ALA A 231 -39.69 14.29 3.36
C ALA A 231 -40.77 13.64 4.23
N ASN A 232 -40.38 12.78 5.18
CA ASN A 232 -41.31 12.13 6.09
C ASN A 232 -42.02 13.13 7.02
N ILE A 233 -41.31 14.17 7.49
CA ILE A 233 -41.90 15.23 8.31
C ILE A 233 -42.91 16.05 7.50
N LEU A 234 -42.57 16.46 6.28
CA LEU A 234 -43.50 17.21 5.42
C LEU A 234 -44.75 16.39 5.07
N LEU A 235 -44.57 15.09 4.81
CA LEU A 235 -45.68 14.17 4.57
C LEU A 235 -46.59 14.06 5.80
N ALA A 236 -46.03 13.94 7.00
CA ALA A 236 -46.79 13.90 8.25
C ALA A 236 -47.53 15.21 8.55
N LEU A 237 -46.99 16.36 8.14
CA LEU A 237 -47.62 17.67 8.26
C LEU A 237 -48.67 17.94 7.16
N GLY A 238 -48.82 17.04 6.18
CA GLY A 238 -49.73 17.22 5.04
C GLY A 238 -49.26 18.26 4.02
N MET A 239 -48.00 18.69 4.07
CA MET A 239 -47.45 19.70 3.17
C MET A 239 -46.87 19.08 1.90
N MET A 240 -47.75 18.63 0.99
CA MET A 240 -47.31 18.02 -0.28
C MET A 240 -46.91 19.01 -1.37
N MET A 241 -47.26 20.30 -1.24
CA MET A 241 -46.90 21.32 -2.25
C MET A 241 -45.48 21.84 -2.12
N LEU A 242 -44.83 21.64 -0.96
CA LEU A 242 -43.44 22.04 -0.77
C LEU A 242 -42.53 20.88 -1.12
N SER A 243 -41.55 21.13 -2.00
CA SER A 243 -40.53 20.15 -2.32
C SER A 243 -39.66 19.86 -1.08
N PRO A 244 -39.55 18.60 -0.63
CA PRO A 244 -38.68 18.22 0.48
C PRO A 244 -37.23 18.66 0.28
N THR A 245 -36.75 18.63 -0.96
CA THR A 245 -35.39 19.04 -1.33
C THR A 245 -35.14 20.53 -1.09
N THR A 246 -36.13 21.38 -1.35
CA THR A 246 -36.00 22.84 -1.13
C THR A 246 -35.89 23.16 0.34
N ILE A 247 -36.62 22.43 1.19
CA ILE A 247 -36.59 22.61 2.64
C ILE A 247 -35.32 22.00 3.24
N SER A 248 -34.84 20.86 2.74
CA SER A 248 -33.65 20.18 3.27
C SER A 248 -32.34 20.89 2.92
N LEU A 249 -32.28 21.58 1.78
CA LEU A 249 -31.06 22.26 1.31
C LEU A 249 -30.40 23.19 2.34
N PRO A 250 -31.09 24.15 2.99
CA PRO A 250 -30.48 24.98 4.02
C PRO A 250 -29.97 24.18 5.23
N PHE A 251 -30.67 23.11 5.63
CA PHE A 251 -30.21 22.23 6.72
C PHE A 251 -28.95 21.45 6.35
N LYS A 252 -28.85 20.96 5.11
CA LYS A 252 -27.64 20.28 4.62
C LYS A 252 -26.43 21.22 4.62
N LEU A 253 -26.62 22.44 4.11
CA LEU A 253 -25.56 23.45 4.07
C LEU A 253 -25.13 23.83 5.49
N LEU A 254 -26.09 24.05 6.38
CA LEU A 254 -25.81 24.37 7.79
C LEU A 254 -25.07 23.23 8.49
N LEU A 255 -25.52 21.98 8.31
CA LEU A 255 -24.81 20.82 8.87
C LEU A 255 -23.38 20.74 8.34
N PHE A 256 -23.18 20.89 7.03
CA PHE A 256 -21.87 20.79 6.42
C PHE A 256 -20.89 21.86 6.93
N VAL A 257 -21.37 23.10 7.11
CA VAL A 257 -20.56 24.18 7.69
C VAL A 257 -20.34 23.96 9.19
N LEU A 258 -21.36 23.52 9.93
CA LEU A 258 -21.28 23.29 11.38
C LEU A 258 -20.25 22.22 11.76
N ILE A 259 -20.06 21.21 10.89
CA ILE A 259 -19.06 20.17 11.11
C ILE A 259 -17.70 20.52 10.50
N ASP A 260 -17.45 21.74 10.03
CA ASP A 260 -16.24 22.09 9.28
C ASP A 260 -15.95 21.11 8.13
N GLY A 261 -16.98 20.82 7.33
CA GLY A 261 -16.94 19.77 6.30
C GLY A 261 -15.78 19.96 5.32
N TRP A 262 -15.51 21.19 4.87
CA TRP A 262 -14.37 21.50 4.00
C TRP A 262 -13.02 21.08 4.59
N ALA A 263 -12.76 21.44 5.85
CA ALA A 263 -11.50 21.11 6.51
C ALA A 263 -11.35 19.59 6.65
N LYS A 264 -12.41 18.88 7.06
CA LYS A 264 -12.39 17.41 7.19
C LYS A 264 -12.14 16.71 5.86
N LEU A 265 -12.76 17.18 4.77
CA LEU A 265 -12.55 16.61 3.43
C LEU A 265 -11.11 16.82 2.95
N VAL A 266 -10.59 18.05 3.05
CA VAL A 266 -9.23 18.37 2.60
C VAL A 266 -8.18 17.64 3.45
N HIS A 267 -8.32 17.64 4.78
CA HIS A 267 -7.41 16.92 5.66
C HIS A 267 -7.44 15.40 5.39
N GLY A 268 -8.63 14.82 5.22
CA GLY A 268 -8.76 13.40 4.87
C GLY A 268 -8.08 13.05 3.54
N LEU A 269 -8.20 13.93 2.54
CA LEU A 269 -7.55 13.74 1.25
C LEU A 269 -6.02 13.81 1.39
N VAL A 270 -5.51 14.84 2.08
CA VAL A 270 -4.07 15.02 2.30
C VAL A 270 -3.47 13.86 3.09
N LEU A 271 -4.16 13.35 4.11
CA LEU A 271 -3.69 12.20 4.90
C LEU A 271 -3.62 10.91 4.06
N THR A 272 -4.57 10.73 3.15
CA THR A 272 -4.63 9.56 2.26
C THR A 272 -3.41 9.50 1.33
N TYR A 273 -3.03 10.61 0.70
CA TYR A 273 -1.87 10.64 -0.22
C TYR A 273 -0.53 10.97 0.46
N GLY A 274 -0.56 11.63 1.62
CA GLY A 274 0.63 12.07 2.34
C GLY A 274 1.37 10.95 3.07
N SER A 275 0.69 9.85 3.40
CA SER A 275 1.29 8.69 4.10
C SER A 275 2.02 7.71 3.17
N ALA A 276 1.99 7.94 1.84
CA ALA A 276 2.58 7.07 0.83
C ALA A 276 4.03 7.45 0.43
N TRP A 277 4.72 8.24 1.26
CA TRP A 277 6.07 8.76 1.00
C TRP A 277 7.05 8.42 2.11
#